data_AF-A0A7C1XSE3-F1
#
_entry.id   AF-A0A7C1XSE3-F1
#
_cell.length_a   1.000
_cell.length_b   1.000
_cell.length_c   1.000
_cell.angle_alpha   90.00
_cell.angle_beta   90.00
_cell.angle_gamma   90.00
#
_symmetry.space_group_name_H-M   'P 1'
#
loop_
_entity.id
_entity.type
_entity.pdbx_description
1 polymer ?
#
loop_
_entity_poly.entity_id
_entity_poly.type
_entity_poly.pdbx_seq_one_letter_code
_entity_poly.pdbx_strand_id
1 'polypeptide(L)'
;MTETVKPMSADARHRQRMQRKKTIVDAGIARAREERGLILVHTGNGKGKSSAAFGMVARALGHKMRVAVIQFGKGRTATGEALFFRNILADDYHVMGEGFSWETQDRTRDIHAAEAAWKKAGEYLGNPDYDLVVLDELNIILKHNYLALDDVLDTLRRRPHMQHVIVTGRAAQAALIELADTVTDMQATKHAYQAGVRAQKGIEL
;
A
#
# COMPACT_ATOMS: atom_id res chain seq x y z
N MET A 1 -54.75 -3.52 -35.24
CA MET A 1 -53.82 -4.66 -35.14
C MET A 1 -52.71 -4.24 -34.19
N THR A 2 -52.74 -4.73 -32.95
CA THR A 2 -51.69 -4.46 -31.96
C THR A 2 -50.56 -5.47 -32.15
N GLU A 3 -49.42 -5.03 -32.67
CA GLU A 3 -48.21 -5.85 -32.75
C GLU A 3 -47.72 -6.20 -31.34
N THR A 4 -47.83 -7.48 -30.99
CA THR A 4 -47.22 -8.05 -29.79
C THR A 4 -45.71 -8.12 -30.00
N VAL A 5 -44.98 -7.16 -29.44
CA VAL A 5 -43.51 -7.17 -29.40
C VAL A 5 -43.06 -8.41 -28.64
N LYS A 6 -42.45 -9.36 -29.36
CA LYS A 6 -41.93 -10.60 -28.78
C LYS A 6 -40.82 -10.24 -27.76
N PRO A 7 -40.89 -10.72 -26.51
CA PRO A 7 -39.90 -10.34 -25.50
C PRO A 7 -38.49 -10.80 -25.90
N MET A 8 -37.49 -9.95 -25.67
CA MET A 8 -36.10 -10.23 -26.03
C MET A 8 -35.58 -11.50 -25.32
N SER A 9 -34.80 -12.30 -26.04
CA SER A 9 -34.14 -13.48 -25.46
C SER A 9 -33.18 -13.12 -24.32
N ALA A 10 -32.87 -14.09 -23.46
CA ALA A 10 -31.89 -13.92 -22.39
C ALA A 10 -30.52 -13.48 -22.94
N ASP A 11 -30.09 -14.04 -24.08
CA ASP A 11 -28.82 -13.70 -24.73
C ASP A 11 -28.82 -12.29 -25.33
N ALA A 12 -29.96 -11.83 -25.86
CA ALA A 12 -30.11 -10.47 -26.34
C ALA A 12 -30.03 -9.46 -25.17
N ARG A 13 -30.67 -9.76 -24.04
CA ARG A 13 -30.57 -8.97 -22.79
C ARG A 13 -29.14 -8.96 -22.24
N HIS A 14 -28.45 -10.10 -22.24
CA HIS A 14 -27.06 -10.19 -21.80
C HIS A 14 -26.14 -9.34 -22.69
N ARG A 15 -26.23 -9.49 -24.03
CA ARG A 15 -25.44 -8.68 -24.98
C ARG A 15 -25.69 -7.19 -24.82
N GLN A 16 -26.95 -6.77 -24.67
CA GLN A 16 -27.28 -5.36 -24.45
C GLN A 16 -26.66 -4.83 -23.14
N ARG A 17 -26.70 -5.63 -22.06
CA ARG A 17 -26.07 -5.27 -20.77
C ARG A 17 -24.55 -5.14 -20.91
N MET A 18 -23.92 -6.08 -21.61
CA MET A 18 -22.47 -6.04 -21.84
C MET A 18 -22.06 -4.85 -22.73
N GLN A 19 -22.86 -4.53 -23.75
CA GLN A 19 -22.60 -3.36 -24.60
C GLN A 19 -22.72 -2.06 -23.83
N ARG A 20 -23.75 -1.91 -22.98
CA ARG A 20 -23.88 -0.73 -22.09
C ARG A 20 -22.70 -0.62 -21.14
N LYS A 21 -22.27 -1.73 -20.54
CA LYS A 21 -21.08 -1.77 -19.68
C LYS A 21 -19.83 -1.35 -20.46
N LYS A 22 -19.64 -1.84 -21.68
CA LYS A 22 -18.53 -1.48 -22.56
C LYS A 22 -18.51 0.03 -22.82
N THR A 23 -19.63 0.64 -23.22
CA THR A 23 -19.70 2.08 -23.46
C THR A 23 -19.30 2.91 -22.23
N ILE A 24 -19.75 2.52 -21.04
CA ILE A 24 -19.41 3.20 -19.79
C ILE A 24 -17.91 3.08 -19.49
N VAL A 25 -17.34 1.88 -19.65
CA VAL A 25 -15.91 1.61 -19.42
C VAL A 25 -15.05 2.38 -20.43
N ASP A 26 -15.38 2.31 -21.72
CA ASP A 26 -14.65 3.01 -22.79
C ASP A 26 -14.66 4.54 -22.55
N ALA A 27 -15.80 5.10 -22.16
CA ALA A 27 -15.89 6.52 -21.82
C ALA A 27 -15.04 6.86 -20.57
N GLY A 28 -14.92 5.94 -19.61
CA GLY A 28 -14.01 6.08 -18.47
C GLY A 28 -12.55 6.10 -18.90
N ILE A 29 -12.14 5.14 -19.74
CA ILE A 29 -10.79 5.04 -20.29
C ILE A 29 -10.43 6.31 -21.07
N ALA A 30 -11.33 6.80 -21.93
CA ALA A 30 -11.08 7.99 -22.75
C ALA A 30 -10.87 9.27 -21.92
N ARG A 31 -11.41 9.33 -20.70
CA ARG A 31 -11.22 10.45 -19.75
C ARG A 31 -9.90 10.34 -18.96
N ALA A 32 -9.40 9.13 -18.70
CA ALA A 32 -8.18 8.90 -17.96
C ALA A 32 -6.95 9.04 -18.89
N ARG A 33 -6.39 10.25 -18.97
CA ARG A 33 -5.27 10.58 -19.88
C ARG A 33 -3.96 10.96 -19.18
N GLU A 34 -4.02 11.17 -17.88
CA GLU A 34 -2.87 11.59 -17.09
C GLU A 34 -2.03 10.38 -16.68
N GLU A 35 -0.72 10.49 -16.88
CA GLU A 35 0.26 9.53 -16.41
C GLU A 35 1.18 10.22 -15.42
N ARG A 36 1.16 9.75 -14.16
CA ARG A 36 2.01 10.23 -13.08
C ARG A 36 2.19 9.19 -12.00
N GLY A 37 3.16 9.42 -11.13
CA GLY A 37 3.37 8.68 -9.90
C GLY A 37 2.16 8.83 -8.97
N LEU A 38 1.80 7.74 -8.30
CA LEU A 38 0.61 7.65 -7.45
C LEU A 38 1.00 7.40 -6.00
N ILE A 39 0.31 8.04 -5.06
CA ILE A 39 0.35 7.69 -3.64
C ILE A 39 -0.82 6.76 -3.33
N LEU A 40 -0.50 5.56 -2.86
CA LEU A 40 -1.48 4.58 -2.40
C LEU A 40 -1.39 4.45 -0.89
N VAL A 41 -2.53 4.40 -0.22
CA VAL A 41 -2.62 4.11 1.22
C VAL A 41 -3.40 2.82 1.43
N HIS A 42 -2.78 1.86 2.10
CA HIS A 42 -3.42 0.62 2.53
C HIS A 42 -3.57 0.65 4.05
N THR A 43 -4.78 0.98 4.49
CA THR A 43 -5.14 1.15 5.90
C THR A 43 -6.18 0.11 6.34
N GLY A 44 -6.72 0.26 7.54
CA GLY A 44 -7.78 -0.59 8.06
C GLY A 44 -7.32 -1.71 8.99
N ASN A 45 -8.28 -2.29 9.69
CA ASN A 45 -8.03 -3.27 10.74
C ASN A 45 -7.86 -4.72 10.24
N GLY A 46 -8.22 -4.96 8.98
CA GLY A 46 -8.11 -6.24 8.31
C GLY A 46 -6.69 -6.61 7.93
N LYS A 47 -6.50 -7.90 7.69
CA LYS A 47 -5.29 -8.46 7.10
C LYS A 47 -5.23 -8.10 5.61
N GLY A 48 -4.01 -7.86 5.12
CA GLY A 48 -3.76 -7.71 3.68
C GLY A 48 -2.93 -6.49 3.29
N LYS A 49 -2.73 -5.51 4.18
CA LYS A 49 -2.14 -4.21 3.85
C LYS A 49 -0.72 -4.35 3.29
N SER A 50 0.17 -4.93 4.09
CA SER A 50 1.57 -5.17 3.70
C SER A 50 1.65 -6.16 2.53
N SER A 51 0.90 -7.26 2.57
CA SER A 51 0.95 -8.26 1.48
C SER A 51 0.48 -7.70 0.13
N ALA A 52 -0.50 -6.80 0.12
CA ALA A 52 -0.92 -6.08 -1.08
C ALA A 52 0.21 -5.16 -1.61
N ALA A 53 0.86 -4.42 -0.71
CA ALA A 53 2.02 -3.59 -1.06
C ALA A 53 3.17 -4.43 -1.65
N PHE A 54 3.50 -5.57 -1.03
CA PHE A 54 4.51 -6.50 -1.55
C PHE A 54 4.10 -7.18 -2.85
N GLY A 55 2.81 -7.41 -3.09
CA GLY A 55 2.31 -7.83 -4.40
C GLY A 55 2.57 -6.78 -5.49
N MET A 56 2.49 -5.49 -5.14
CA MET A 56 2.86 -4.40 -6.05
C MET A 56 4.37 -4.29 -6.23
N VAL A 57 5.19 -4.55 -5.20
CA VAL A 57 6.65 -4.68 -5.35
C VAL A 57 6.99 -5.77 -6.36
N ALA A 58 6.41 -6.96 -6.21
CA ALA A 58 6.63 -8.06 -7.16
C ALA A 58 6.23 -7.69 -8.59
N ARG A 59 5.10 -6.98 -8.76
CA ARG A 59 4.66 -6.48 -10.08
C ARG A 59 5.66 -5.49 -10.66
N ALA A 60 6.08 -4.49 -9.89
CA ALA A 60 7.02 -3.46 -10.32
C ALA A 60 8.35 -4.10 -10.77
N LEU A 61 8.89 -5.03 -9.97
CA LEU A 61 10.09 -5.78 -10.33
C LEU A 61 9.91 -6.62 -11.60
N GLY A 62 8.74 -7.22 -11.80
CA GLY A 62 8.41 -7.92 -13.05
C GLY A 62 8.44 -7.01 -14.29
N HIS A 63 8.22 -5.71 -14.11
CA HIS A 63 8.36 -4.66 -15.13
C HIS A 63 9.73 -3.97 -15.13
N LYS A 64 10.72 -4.52 -14.39
CA LYS A 64 12.10 -4.00 -14.29
C LYS A 64 12.18 -2.60 -13.67
N MET A 65 11.18 -2.22 -12.89
CA MET A 65 11.18 -0.97 -12.12
C MET A 65 12.14 -1.08 -10.94
N ARG A 66 12.75 0.03 -10.56
CA ARG A 66 13.61 0.12 -9.38
C ARG A 66 12.74 0.42 -8.15
N VAL A 67 12.93 -0.38 -7.09
CA VAL A 67 12.04 -0.37 -5.93
C VAL A 67 12.85 -0.25 -4.65
N ALA A 68 12.40 0.59 -3.73
CA ALA A 68 12.90 0.64 -2.35
C ALA A 68 11.78 0.29 -1.37
N VAL A 69 12.13 -0.44 -0.30
CA VAL A 69 11.19 -0.81 0.77
C VAL A 69 11.77 -0.43 2.12
N ILE A 70 10.98 0.30 2.90
CA ILE A 70 11.29 0.68 4.27
C ILE A 70 10.15 0.17 5.15
N GLN A 71 10.46 -0.73 6.08
CA GLN A 71 9.53 -1.22 7.07
C GLN A 71 9.78 -0.54 8.41
N PHE A 72 8.76 0.13 8.94
CA PHE A 72 8.82 0.87 10.19
C PHE A 72 8.34 0.02 11.37
N GLY A 73 8.97 0.16 12.54
CA GLY A 73 8.53 -0.45 13.79
C GLY A 73 8.57 -1.99 13.83
N LYS A 74 9.17 -2.63 12.82
CA LYS A 74 9.33 -4.09 12.77
C LYS A 74 10.62 -4.52 13.47
N GLY A 75 10.53 -5.61 14.23
CA GLY A 75 11.67 -6.22 14.89
C GLY A 75 12.44 -7.15 13.96
N ARG A 76 13.46 -7.83 14.49
CA ARG A 76 14.36 -8.71 13.71
C ARG A 76 13.72 -10.01 13.22
N THR A 77 12.48 -10.33 13.62
CA THR A 77 11.80 -11.55 13.17
C THR A 77 11.53 -11.47 11.67
N ALA A 78 12.19 -12.34 10.90
CA ALA A 78 12.09 -12.31 9.45
C ALA A 78 10.69 -12.75 9.00
N THR A 79 9.98 -11.87 8.30
CA THR A 79 8.78 -12.27 7.56
C THR A 79 9.18 -12.94 6.25
N GLY A 80 8.27 -13.74 5.68
CA GLY A 80 8.48 -14.35 4.35
C GLY A 80 8.89 -13.33 3.28
N GLU A 81 8.29 -12.13 3.27
CA GLU A 81 8.65 -11.07 2.32
C GLU A 81 10.06 -10.53 2.56
N ALA A 82 10.48 -10.37 3.82
CA ALA A 82 11.84 -9.96 4.14
C ALA A 82 12.87 -11.00 3.68
N LEU A 83 12.58 -12.30 3.84
CA LEU A 83 13.46 -13.37 3.36
C LEU A 83 13.58 -13.39 1.83
N PHE A 84 12.48 -13.13 1.13
CA PHE A 84 12.44 -13.16 -0.33
C PHE A 84 13.07 -11.89 -0.95
N PHE A 85 12.59 -10.71 -0.55
CA PHE A 85 12.96 -9.46 -1.22
C PHE A 85 14.34 -8.93 -0.83
N ARG A 86 14.89 -9.26 0.35
CA ARG A 86 16.28 -8.84 0.68
C ARG A 86 17.30 -9.39 -0.33
N ASN A 87 17.10 -10.60 -0.84
CA ASN A 87 18.01 -11.17 -1.83
C ASN A 87 17.88 -10.51 -3.21
N ILE A 88 16.77 -9.83 -3.48
CA ILE A 88 16.45 -9.22 -4.78
C ILE A 88 16.78 -7.72 -4.77
N LEU A 89 16.37 -7.02 -3.72
CA LEU A 89 16.54 -5.59 -3.55
C LEU A 89 17.86 -5.24 -2.87
N ALA A 90 18.52 -6.21 -2.22
CA ALA A 90 19.78 -6.01 -1.50
C ALA A 90 19.72 -4.78 -0.58
N ASP A 91 20.53 -3.76 -0.89
CA ASP A 91 20.67 -2.53 -0.10
C ASP A 91 19.43 -1.61 -0.16
N ASP A 92 18.44 -1.91 -0.99
CA ASP A 92 17.19 -1.16 -1.11
C ASP A 92 16.05 -1.72 -0.23
N TYR A 93 16.34 -2.73 0.61
CA TYR A 93 15.39 -3.29 1.58
C TYR A 93 15.81 -3.00 3.02
N HIS A 94 15.02 -2.18 3.72
CA HIS A 94 15.30 -1.73 5.07
C HIS A 94 14.22 -2.21 6.05
N VAL A 95 14.65 -2.91 7.10
CA VAL A 95 13.81 -3.18 8.27
C VAL A 95 14.33 -2.32 9.41
N MET A 96 13.54 -1.35 9.84
CA MET A 96 13.98 -0.32 10.77
C MET A 96 13.01 -0.20 11.96
N GLY A 97 13.58 -0.26 13.16
CA GLY A 97 12.85 -0.33 14.42
C GLY A 97 13.40 -1.44 15.31
N GLU A 98 12.98 -1.44 16.57
CA GLU A 98 13.34 -2.48 17.54
C GLU A 98 12.28 -3.60 17.61
N GLY A 99 11.19 -3.45 16.84
CA GLY A 99 9.96 -4.21 17.01
C GLY A 99 9.12 -3.64 18.14
N PHE A 100 7.80 -3.71 17.99
CA PHE A 100 6.88 -3.42 19.09
C PHE A 100 6.98 -4.52 20.16
N SER A 101 8.07 -4.53 20.92
CA SER A 101 8.19 -5.38 22.11
C SER A 101 7.42 -4.72 23.24
N TRP A 102 6.55 -5.48 23.91
CA TRP A 102 5.86 -5.02 25.11
C TRP A 102 6.80 -4.90 26.32
N GLU A 103 8.06 -5.31 26.16
CA GLU A 103 9.05 -5.47 27.22
C GLU A 103 9.90 -4.21 27.44
N THR A 104 10.06 -3.34 26.43
CA THR A 104 10.83 -2.09 26.57
C THR A 104 9.99 -0.90 26.10
N GLN A 105 9.56 -0.06 27.05
CA GLN A 105 8.69 1.10 26.82
C GLN A 105 9.50 2.42 26.71
N ASP A 106 10.53 2.45 25.86
CA ASP A 106 11.33 3.67 25.66
C ASP A 106 10.86 4.45 24.44
N ARG A 107 9.93 5.39 24.69
CA ARG A 107 9.39 6.29 23.65
C ARG A 107 10.47 7.08 22.92
N THR A 108 11.56 7.44 23.60
CA THR A 108 12.63 8.26 22.98
C THR A 108 13.37 7.43 21.93
N ARG A 109 13.66 6.16 22.23
CA ARG A 109 14.26 5.24 21.25
C ARG A 109 13.35 4.99 20.06
N ASP A 110 12.05 4.81 20.29
CA ASP A 110 11.08 4.65 19.21
C ASP A 110 11.07 5.85 18.26
N ILE A 111 11.10 7.07 18.81
CA ILE A 111 11.18 8.31 18.04
C ILE A 111 12.48 8.35 17.22
N HIS A 112 13.64 8.11 17.84
CA HIS A 112 14.91 8.12 17.12
C HIS A 112 14.96 7.04 16.01
N ALA A 113 14.41 5.86 16.25
CA ALA A 113 14.33 4.80 15.25
C ALA A 113 13.41 5.19 14.09
N ALA A 114 12.27 5.82 14.39
CA ALA A 114 11.35 6.34 13.39
C ALA A 114 11.98 7.46 12.54
N GLU A 115 12.69 8.40 13.17
CA GLU A 115 13.42 9.48 12.49
C GLU A 115 14.54 8.94 11.59
N ALA A 116 15.29 7.95 12.06
CA ALA A 116 16.32 7.29 11.25
C ALA A 116 15.72 6.57 10.03
N ALA A 117 14.60 5.87 10.24
CA ALA A 117 13.87 5.22 9.15
C ALA A 117 13.30 6.22 8.15
N TRP A 118 12.78 7.35 8.65
CA TRP A 118 12.25 8.42 7.82
C TRP A 118 13.34 9.11 7.01
N LYS A 119 14.50 9.37 7.61
CA LYS A 119 15.68 9.89 6.90
C LYS A 119 16.06 8.99 5.74
N LYS A 120 16.13 7.67 5.97
CA LYS A 120 16.41 6.69 4.91
C LYS A 120 15.33 6.70 3.82
N ALA A 121 14.05 6.75 4.20
CA ALA A 121 12.96 6.87 3.24
C ALA A 121 13.08 8.15 2.39
N GLY A 122 13.47 9.28 3.00
CA GLY A 122 13.71 10.55 2.31
C GLY A 122 14.78 10.47 1.22
N GLU A 123 15.83 9.67 1.41
CA GLU A 123 16.86 9.45 0.38
C GLU A 123 16.26 8.83 -0.90
N TYR A 124 15.35 7.86 -0.75
CA TYR A 124 14.65 7.23 -1.88
C TYR A 124 13.55 8.11 -2.47
N LEU A 125 12.78 8.79 -1.62
CA LEU A 125 11.71 9.71 -2.04
C LEU A 125 12.24 10.94 -2.78
N GLY A 126 13.51 11.30 -2.58
CA GLY A 126 14.19 12.37 -3.32
C GLY A 126 14.89 11.91 -4.60
N ASN A 127 14.97 10.60 -4.86
CA ASN A 127 15.76 10.05 -5.96
C ASN A 127 14.87 9.64 -7.15
N PRO A 128 15.02 10.28 -8.33
CA PRO A 128 14.22 9.96 -9.52
C PRO A 128 14.52 8.59 -10.14
N ASP A 129 15.61 7.92 -9.74
CA ASP A 129 15.94 6.58 -10.24
C ASP A 129 15.03 5.49 -9.67
N TYR A 130 14.29 5.77 -8.59
CA TYR A 130 13.37 4.82 -7.97
C TYR A 130 11.95 5.08 -8.45
N ASP A 131 11.34 4.08 -9.06
CA ASP A 131 9.98 4.17 -9.59
C ASP A 131 8.92 3.88 -8.52
N LEU A 132 9.25 3.07 -7.51
CA LEU A 132 8.34 2.70 -6.42
C LEU A 132 9.06 2.72 -5.06
N VAL A 133 8.47 3.42 -4.09
CA VAL A 133 8.90 3.40 -2.69
C VAL A 133 7.78 2.86 -1.80
N VAL A 134 8.05 1.82 -1.01
CA VAL A 134 7.09 1.27 -0.03
C VAL A 134 7.48 1.71 1.38
N LEU A 135 6.53 2.32 2.07
CA LEU A 135 6.61 2.81 3.44
C LEU A 135 5.69 1.94 4.31
N ASP A 136 6.15 0.74 4.62
CA ASP A 136 5.37 -0.28 5.31
C ASP A 136 5.27 0.03 6.81
N GLU A 137 4.05 0.07 7.33
CA GLU A 137 3.68 0.42 8.72
C GLU A 137 3.93 1.88 9.16
N LEU A 138 4.20 2.79 8.21
CA LEU A 138 4.36 4.23 8.52
C LEU A 138 3.11 4.84 9.19
N ASN A 139 1.90 4.36 8.86
CA ASN A 139 0.68 4.86 9.50
C ASN A 139 0.69 4.66 11.02
N ILE A 140 1.31 3.58 11.51
CA ILE A 140 1.42 3.32 12.95
C ILE A 140 2.36 4.34 13.59
N ILE A 141 3.49 4.64 12.96
CA ILE A 141 4.46 5.64 13.44
C ILE A 141 3.81 7.03 13.53
N LEU A 142 3.05 7.41 12.50
CA LEU A 142 2.31 8.66 12.48
C LEU A 142 1.23 8.70 13.57
N LYS A 143 0.48 7.61 13.76
CA LYS A 143 -0.54 7.51 14.83
C LYS A 143 0.06 7.76 16.22
N HIS A 144 1.28 7.31 16.47
CA HIS A 144 1.96 7.50 17.75
C HIS A 144 2.67 8.87 17.91
N ASN A 145 2.59 9.72 16.87
CA ASN A 145 3.28 11.01 16.80
C ASN A 145 4.79 10.88 17.00
N TYR A 146 5.38 9.85 16.38
CA TYR A 146 6.85 9.64 16.39
C TYR A 146 7.54 10.40 15.26
N LEU A 147 6.78 10.86 14.27
CA LEU A 147 7.21 11.73 13.19
C LEU A 147 6.21 12.88 13.07
N ALA A 148 6.68 14.06 12.66
CA ALA A 148 5.80 15.17 12.32
C ALA A 148 5.06 14.85 11.01
N LEU A 149 3.73 14.94 11.05
CA LEU A 149 2.90 14.65 9.88
C LEU A 149 3.22 15.59 8.70
N ASP A 150 3.40 16.88 8.99
CA ASP A 150 3.64 17.89 7.96
C ASP A 150 4.92 17.60 7.16
N ASP A 151 6.00 17.19 7.84
CA ASP A 151 7.26 16.78 7.19
C ASP A 151 7.05 15.59 6.23
N VAL A 152 6.20 14.64 6.62
CA VAL A 152 5.83 13.50 5.78
C VAL A 152 5.06 13.95 4.56
N LEU A 153 4.01 14.76 4.75
CA LEU A 153 3.19 15.27 3.64
C LEU A 153 4.02 16.09 2.65
N ASP A 154 4.89 16.97 3.14
CA ASP A 154 5.73 17.82 2.30
C ASP A 154 6.80 17.04 1.53
N THR A 155 7.34 15.97 2.12
CA THR A 155 8.25 15.07 1.40
C THR A 155 7.52 14.32 0.30
N LEU A 156 6.33 13.76 0.59
CA LEU A 156 5.53 13.03 -0.39
C LEU A 156 5.07 13.92 -1.56
N ARG A 157 4.77 15.20 -1.32
CA ARG A 157 4.44 16.18 -2.36
C ARG A 157 5.61 16.50 -3.28
N ARG A 158 6.84 16.56 -2.74
CA ARG A 158 8.06 16.94 -3.46
C ARG A 158 8.75 15.81 -4.22
N ARG A 159 8.28 14.57 -4.05
CA ARG A 159 8.86 13.39 -4.71
C ARG A 159 8.88 13.54 -6.25
N PRO A 160 9.74 12.80 -6.97
CA PRO A 160 9.74 12.78 -8.43
C PRO A 160 8.35 12.50 -9.02
N HIS A 161 7.99 13.22 -10.09
CA HIS A 161 6.64 13.21 -10.67
C HIS A 161 6.10 11.80 -11.00
N MET A 162 6.97 10.90 -11.50
CA MET A 162 6.60 9.54 -11.89
C MET A 162 6.74 8.50 -10.76
N GLN A 163 7.26 8.89 -9.60
CA GLN A 163 7.49 7.95 -8.50
C GLN A 163 6.19 7.57 -7.80
N HIS A 164 5.91 6.27 -7.75
CA HIS A 164 4.84 5.69 -6.96
C HIS A 164 5.27 5.53 -5.51
N VAL A 165 4.33 5.72 -4.59
CA VAL A 165 4.53 5.48 -3.15
C VAL A 165 3.40 4.65 -2.61
N ILE A 166 3.71 3.64 -1.81
CA ILE A 166 2.70 2.86 -1.09
C ILE A 166 2.95 3.02 0.41
N VAL A 167 1.96 3.55 1.12
CA VAL A 167 1.98 3.67 2.58
C VAL A 167 1.05 2.62 3.17
N THR A 168 1.52 1.87 4.16
CA THR A 168 0.70 0.86 4.84
C THR A 168 0.59 1.12 6.34
N GLY A 169 -0.34 0.40 6.96
CA GLY A 169 -0.50 0.31 8.40
C GLY A 169 -1.86 0.79 8.85
N ARG A 170 -2.20 0.52 10.11
CA ARG A 170 -3.52 0.88 10.67
C ARG A 170 -3.62 2.38 10.92
N ALA A 171 -4.86 2.91 10.89
CA ALA A 171 -5.18 4.26 11.32
C ALA A 171 -4.41 5.37 10.58
N ALA A 172 -4.38 5.29 9.23
CA ALA A 172 -3.95 6.42 8.40
C ALA A 172 -4.66 7.72 8.82
N GLN A 173 -3.88 8.80 8.99
CA GLN A 173 -4.42 10.10 9.37
C GLN A 173 -5.13 10.77 8.19
N ALA A 174 -6.13 11.62 8.48
CA ALA A 174 -7.00 12.21 7.45
C ALA A 174 -6.24 12.99 6.37
N ALA A 175 -5.22 13.78 6.76
CA ALA A 175 -4.44 14.55 5.79
C ALA A 175 -3.62 13.66 4.83
N LEU A 176 -3.18 12.48 5.28
CA LEU A 176 -2.50 11.52 4.41
C LEU A 176 -3.48 10.83 3.46
N ILE A 177 -4.70 10.54 3.92
CA ILE A 177 -5.80 10.02 3.09
C ILE A 177 -6.16 11.03 2.01
N GLU A 178 -6.26 12.31 2.36
CA GLU A 178 -6.56 13.39 1.42
C GLU A 178 -5.46 13.58 0.37
N LEU A 179 -4.18 13.44 0.76
CA LEU A 179 -3.06 13.52 -0.17
C LEU A 179 -2.98 12.32 -1.13
N ALA A 180 -3.51 11.16 -0.74
CA ALA A 180 -3.37 9.92 -1.48
C ALA A 180 -4.30 9.86 -2.71
N ASP A 181 -3.77 9.31 -3.80
CA ASP A 181 -4.53 9.10 -5.03
C ASP A 181 -5.46 7.89 -4.94
N THR A 182 -5.10 6.90 -4.11
CA THR A 182 -5.91 5.71 -3.89
C THR A 182 -5.79 5.26 -2.44
N VAL A 183 -6.93 5.08 -1.79
CA VAL A 183 -6.99 4.61 -0.41
C VAL A 183 -7.84 3.34 -0.35
N THR A 184 -7.26 2.28 0.20
CA THR A 184 -7.97 1.03 0.51
C THR A 184 -8.04 0.86 2.02
N ASP A 185 -9.25 0.90 2.56
CA ASP A 185 -9.54 0.52 3.95
C ASP A 185 -9.87 -0.98 4.01
N MET A 186 -8.91 -1.78 4.46
CA MET A 186 -9.08 -3.22 4.62
C MET A 186 -9.88 -3.50 5.88
N GLN A 187 -11.16 -3.79 5.73
CA GLN A 187 -12.03 -4.16 6.84
C GLN A 187 -11.96 -5.65 7.13
N ALA A 188 -11.95 -6.01 8.41
CA ALA A 188 -11.90 -7.39 8.87
C ALA A 188 -13.31 -8.00 8.93
N THR A 189 -13.85 -8.48 7.82
CA THR A 189 -15.16 -9.19 7.83
C THR A 189 -15.11 -10.47 8.65
N LYS A 190 -13.97 -11.19 8.58
CA LYS A 190 -13.66 -12.36 9.41
C LYS A 190 -12.15 -12.50 9.51
N HIS A 191 -11.62 -12.95 10.65
CA HIS A 191 -10.20 -13.23 10.80
C HIS A 191 -9.97 -14.56 11.54
N ALA A 192 -9.06 -15.41 11.05
CA ALA A 192 -8.83 -16.75 11.61
C ALA A 192 -8.41 -16.73 13.10
N TYR A 193 -7.66 -15.70 13.50
CA TYR A 193 -7.31 -15.46 14.91
C TYR A 193 -8.53 -15.40 15.84
N GLN A 194 -9.67 -14.84 15.40
CA GLN A 194 -10.90 -14.79 16.21
C GLN A 194 -11.50 -16.19 16.45
N ALA A 195 -11.12 -17.18 15.64
CA ALA A 195 -11.46 -18.58 15.81
C ALA A 195 -10.35 -19.38 16.53
N GLY A 196 -9.37 -18.71 17.15
CA GLY A 196 -8.27 -19.36 17.88
C GLY A 196 -7.16 -19.94 16.99
N VAL A 197 -7.17 -19.67 15.68
CA VAL A 197 -6.12 -20.13 14.77
C VAL A 197 -4.87 -19.26 14.97
N ARG A 198 -3.74 -19.91 15.28
CA ARG A 198 -2.44 -19.25 15.46
C ARG A 198 -1.85 -18.77 14.12
N ALA A 199 -0.90 -17.84 14.19
CA ALA A 199 -0.12 -17.39 13.05
C ALA A 199 0.64 -18.58 12.40
N GLN A 200 0.66 -18.63 11.07
CA GLN A 200 1.29 -19.71 10.28
C GLN A 200 2.30 -19.15 9.28
N LYS A 201 3.37 -19.92 9.02
CA LYS A 201 4.36 -19.60 7.97
C LYS A 201 3.70 -19.53 6.60
N GLY A 202 4.06 -18.50 5.83
CA GLY A 202 3.51 -18.25 4.49
C GLY A 202 2.10 -17.65 4.51
N ILE A 203 1.52 -17.43 5.69
CA ILE A 203 0.22 -16.79 5.84
C ILE A 203 0.36 -15.53 6.72
N GLU A 204 0.92 -15.62 7.93
CA GLU A 204 1.20 -14.49 8.83
C GLU A 204 2.69 -14.27 9.11
N LEU A 205 3.48 -15.34 9.11
CA LEU A 205 4.93 -15.34 9.39
C LEU A 205 5.72 -15.46 8.09
#